data_AF-A0A7J2YV10-F1
#
_entry.id   AF-A0A7J2YV10-F1
#
_cell.length_a   1.000
_cell.length_b   1.000
_cell.length_c   1.000
_cell.angle_alpha   90.00
_cell.angle_beta   90.00
_cell.angle_gamma   90.00
#
_symmetry.space_group_name_H-M   'P 1'
#
loop_
_entity.id
_entity.type
_entity.pdbx_description
1 polymer ?
#
loop_
_entity_poly.entity_id
_entity_poly.type
_entity_poly.pdbx_seq_one_letter_code
_entity_poly.pdbx_strand_id
1 'polypeptide(L)'
;MLRPDWKPIQTIEKKIRVSHVDAKDRHLDAVEMDANIPICLSVDAKIDLGKIKRAKIYLATIRVYETEFTGELEQQVFESAIADPHRLRALQSMKAQGLKPRKYELIALKH
;
A
#
# COMPACT_ATOMS: atom_id res chain seq x y z
N MET A 1 18.59 7.76 -2.82
CA MET A 1 17.21 7.24 -2.94
C MET A 1 16.34 8.37 -3.46
N LEU A 2 15.68 8.18 -4.62
CA LEU A 2 14.71 9.15 -5.13
C LEU A 2 13.49 9.12 -4.21
N ARG A 3 12.93 10.29 -3.91
CA ARG A 3 11.70 10.42 -3.14
C ARG A 3 10.62 10.83 -4.13
N PRO A 4 9.74 9.90 -4.55
CA PRO A 4 8.63 10.25 -5.42
C PRO A 4 7.78 11.32 -4.75
N ASP A 5 7.30 12.29 -5.54
CA ASP A 5 6.33 13.27 -5.07
C ASP A 5 4.97 12.59 -4.96
N TRP A 6 4.69 12.05 -3.78
CA TRP A 6 3.44 11.37 -3.47
C TRP A 6 2.36 12.37 -3.12
N LYS A 7 1.37 12.53 -3.99
CA LYS A 7 0.26 13.45 -3.78
C LYS A 7 -0.95 12.72 -3.22
N PRO A 8 -1.56 13.20 -2.12
CA PRO A 8 -2.79 12.60 -1.62
C PRO A 8 -3.92 12.87 -2.62
N ILE A 9 -4.61 11.81 -3.05
CA ILE A 9 -5.70 11.91 -4.02
C ILE A 9 -7.08 11.75 -3.36
N GLN A 10 -7.20 10.85 -2.40
CA GLN A 10 -8.47 10.58 -1.73
C GLN A 10 -8.26 9.90 -0.37
N THR A 11 -9.30 9.96 0.46
CA THR A 11 -9.40 9.17 1.69
C THR A 11 -10.60 8.24 1.56
N ILE A 12 -10.40 6.96 1.82
CA ILE A 12 -11.44 5.93 1.70
C ILE A 12 -11.59 5.18 3.02
N GLU A 13 -12.79 4.65 3.27
CA GLU A 13 -13.04 3.72 4.36
C GLU A 13 -13.26 2.32 3.81
N LYS A 14 -12.57 1.34 4.40
CA LYS A 14 -12.61 -0.05 3.96
C LYS A 14 -12.65 -1.01 5.15
N LYS A 15 -13.44 -2.08 5.02
CA LYS A 15 -13.38 -3.20 5.96
C LYS A 15 -12.17 -4.05 5.60
N ILE A 16 -11.24 -4.17 6.53
CA ILE A 16 -10.01 -4.94 6.32
C ILE A 16 -9.86 -6.00 7.40
N ARG A 17 -9.37 -7.18 7.01
CA ARG A 17 -8.90 -8.21 7.95
C ARG A 17 -7.39 -8.21 7.99
N VAL A 18 -6.82 -7.91 9.15
CA VAL A 18 -5.37 -7.83 9.33
C VAL A 18 -4.76 -9.22 9.20
N SER A 19 -3.84 -9.40 8.27
CA SER A 19 -3.08 -10.66 8.09
C SER A 19 -1.73 -10.59 8.80
N HIS A 20 -1.03 -9.46 8.68
CA HIS A 20 0.29 -9.25 9.24
C HIS A 20 0.47 -7.83 9.78
N VAL A 21 1.31 -7.68 10.80
CA VAL A 21 1.69 -6.39 11.38
C VAL A 21 3.19 -6.40 11.55
N ASP A 22 3.84 -5.45 10.90
CA ASP A 22 5.27 -5.17 11.05
C ASP A 22 5.44 -3.85 11.80
N ALA A 23 5.79 -3.95 13.08
CA ALA A 23 6.01 -2.80 13.93
C ALA A 23 7.31 -2.05 13.63
N LYS A 24 8.32 -2.70 13.02
CA LYS A 24 9.62 -2.07 12.73
C LYS A 24 9.50 -1.10 11.57
N ASP A 25 8.88 -1.56 10.49
CA ASP A 25 8.68 -0.75 9.27
C ASP A 25 7.36 0.02 9.29
N ARG A 26 6.59 -0.09 10.39
CA ARG A 26 5.24 0.47 10.54
C ARG A 26 4.32 0.12 9.38
N HIS A 27 4.37 -1.14 8.97
CA HIS A 27 3.54 -1.67 7.89
C HIS A 27 2.50 -2.64 8.44
N LEU A 28 1.37 -2.73 7.74
CA LEU A 28 0.28 -3.63 8.04
C LEU A 28 -0.21 -4.24 6.73
N ASP A 29 -0.21 -5.56 6.67
CA ASP A 29 -0.86 -6.27 5.58
C ASP A 29 -2.26 -6.66 6.00
N ALA A 30 -3.20 -6.50 5.09
CA ALA A 30 -4.57 -6.88 5.30
C ALA A 30 -5.21 -7.39 4.01
N VAL A 31 -6.38 -8.01 4.16
CA VAL A 31 -7.27 -8.32 3.05
C VAL A 31 -8.47 -7.39 3.15
N GLU A 32 -8.71 -6.63 2.07
CA GLU A 32 -9.92 -5.84 1.91
C GLU A 32 -11.10 -6.78 1.68
N MET A 33 -12.13 -6.66 2.51
CA MET A 33 -13.17 -7.69 2.64
C MET A 33 -14.19 -7.67 1.50
N ASP A 34 -14.44 -6.53 0.86
CA ASP A 34 -15.48 -6.44 -0.18
C ASP A 34 -14.99 -7.03 -1.52
N ALA A 35 -13.74 -6.77 -1.90
CA ALA A 35 -13.13 -7.26 -3.13
C ALA A 35 -12.20 -8.46 -2.92
N ASN A 36 -11.96 -8.87 -1.66
CA ASN A 36 -11.02 -9.93 -1.30
C ASN A 36 -9.59 -9.69 -1.84
N ILE A 37 -9.16 -8.42 -1.81
CA ILE A 37 -7.87 -7.98 -2.36
C ILE A 37 -6.86 -7.81 -1.23
N PRO A 38 -5.64 -8.38 -1.33
CA PRO A 38 -4.57 -8.09 -0.39
C PRO A 38 -4.09 -6.64 -0.56
N ILE A 39 -3.93 -5.94 0.56
CA ILE A 39 -3.47 -4.55 0.61
C ILE A 39 -2.35 -4.43 1.64
N CYS A 40 -1.28 -3.74 1.26
CA CYS A 40 -0.20 -3.34 2.16
C CYS A 40 -0.39 -1.87 2.53
N LEU A 41 -0.41 -1.58 3.83
CA LEU A 41 -0.68 -0.26 4.39
C LEU A 41 0.53 0.21 5.18
N SER A 42 1.05 1.39 4.84
CA SER A 42 1.89 2.15 5.76
C SER A 42 1.04 2.69 6.90
N VAL A 43 1.54 2.74 8.13
CA VAL A 43 0.72 3.08 9.30
C VAL A 43 1.16 4.40 9.92
N ASP A 44 0.22 5.36 9.95
CA ASP A 44 0.39 6.69 10.56
C ASP A 44 0.95 6.54 11.98
N ALA A 45 1.94 7.38 12.32
CA ALA A 45 2.66 7.37 13.60
C ALA A 45 1.73 7.38 14.83
N LYS A 46 0.56 8.01 14.73
CA LYS A 46 -0.41 8.12 15.83
C LYS A 46 -1.13 6.81 16.15
N ILE A 47 -1.09 5.82 15.25
CA ILE A 47 -1.73 4.52 15.46
C ILE A 47 -0.77 3.62 16.23
N ASP A 48 -1.29 3.06 17.32
CA ASP A 48 -0.62 2.07 18.15
C ASP A 48 -0.78 0.68 17.56
N LEU A 49 0.29 0.20 16.90
CA LEU A 49 0.34 -1.14 16.29
C LEU A 49 0.24 -2.26 17.33
N GLY A 50 0.60 -2.03 18.58
CA GLY A 50 0.52 -3.04 19.65
C GLY A 50 -0.91 -3.42 20.02
N LYS A 51 -1.90 -2.59 19.66
CA LYS A 51 -3.33 -2.84 19.90
C LYS A 51 -4.02 -3.56 18.73
N ILE A 52 -3.33 -3.71 17.61
CA ILE A 52 -3.89 -4.35 16.41
C ILE A 52 -3.72 -5.87 16.53
N LYS A 53 -4.82 -6.60 16.44
CA LYS A 53 -4.83 -8.06 16.48
C LYS A 53 -4.91 -8.62 15.06
N ARG A 54 -4.10 -9.64 14.80
CA ARG A 54 -4.17 -10.43 13.56
C ARG A 54 -5.52 -11.17 13.46
N ALA A 55 -5.93 -11.46 12.24
CA ALA A 55 -7.20 -12.09 11.86
C ALA A 55 -8.48 -11.32 12.28
N LYS A 56 -8.34 -10.15 12.90
CA LYS A 56 -9.47 -9.31 13.30
C LYS A 56 -9.88 -8.39 12.15
N ILE A 57 -11.17 -8.14 12.06
CA ILE A 57 -11.76 -7.22 11.08
C ILE A 57 -11.85 -5.83 11.71
N TYR A 58 -11.48 -4.82 10.94
CA TYR A 58 -11.54 -3.42 11.34
C TYR A 58 -12.12 -2.57 10.20
N LEU A 59 -12.75 -1.46 10.57
CA LEU A 59 -13.03 -0.37 9.65
C LEU A 59 -11.80 0.54 9.59
N ALA A 60 -11.08 0.50 8.48
CA ALA A 60 -9.86 1.27 8.23
C ALA A 60 -10.16 2.51 7.41
N THR A 61 -9.69 3.66 7.88
CA THR A 61 -9.63 4.89 7.10
C THR A 61 -8.25 4.97 6.47
N ILE A 62 -8.20 4.93 5.14
CA ILE A 62 -6.99 4.82 4.34
C ILE A 62 -6.86 6.06 3.46
N ARG A 63 -5.72 6.74 3.55
CA ARG A 63 -5.35 7.80 2.62
C ARG A 63 -4.60 7.18 1.45
N VAL A 64 -5.08 7.46 0.24
CA VAL A 64 -4.47 7.01 -1.00
C VAL A 64 -3.61 8.12 -1.56
N TYR A 65 -2.38 7.79 -1.90
CA TYR A 65 -1.47 8.67 -2.59
C TYR A 65 -1.19 8.13 -3.98
N GLU A 66 -0.98 9.03 -4.91
CA GLU A 66 -0.60 8.74 -6.28
C GLU A 66 0.67 9.52 -6.62
N THR A 67 1.49 8.98 -7.51
CA THR A 67 2.65 9.68 -8.07
C THR A 67 2.76 9.37 -9.55
N GLU A 68 3.50 10.17 -10.29
CA GLU A 68 3.80 9.86 -11.69
C GLU A 68 4.95 8.87 -11.77
N PHE A 69 4.92 7.99 -12.78
CA PHE A 69 6.12 7.25 -13.17
C PHE A 69 7.11 8.21 -13.81
N THR A 70 8.01 8.79 -13.01
CA THR A 70 9.21 9.43 -13.57
C THR A 70 10.12 8.33 -14.12
N GLY A 71 10.85 8.59 -15.22
CA GLY A 71 11.72 7.57 -15.82
C GLY A 71 12.73 6.95 -14.84
N GLU A 72 13.15 7.72 -13.84
CA GLU A 72 14.07 7.26 -12.79
C GLU A 72 13.38 6.41 -11.71
N LEU A 73 12.12 6.71 -11.36
CA LEU A 73 11.30 5.86 -10.48
C LEU A 73 10.95 4.55 -11.17
N GLU A 74 10.63 4.60 -12.47
CA GLU A 74 10.48 3.41 -13.29
C GLU A 74 11.74 2.56 -13.21
N GLN A 75 12.92 3.14 -13.49
CA GLN A 75 14.15 2.39 -13.47
C GLN A 75 14.40 1.72 -12.10
N GLN A 76 14.24 2.44 -10.98
CA GLN A 76 14.41 1.85 -9.65
C GLN A 76 13.40 0.74 -9.35
N VAL A 77 12.12 0.95 -9.70
CA VAL A 77 11.07 -0.03 -9.44
C VAL A 77 11.26 -1.28 -10.30
N PHE A 78 11.63 -1.11 -11.57
CA PHE A 78 11.92 -2.20 -12.50
C PHE A 78 13.21 -2.95 -12.13
N GLU A 79 14.28 -2.26 -11.76
CA GLU A 79 15.52 -2.88 -11.27
C GLU A 79 15.26 -3.69 -9.99
N SER A 80 14.45 -3.16 -9.05
CA SER A 80 14.06 -3.89 -7.84
C SER A 80 13.17 -5.12 -8.12
N ALA A 81 12.46 -5.12 -9.24
CA ALA A 81 11.58 -6.19 -9.67
C ALA A 81 12.26 -7.16 -10.66
N ILE A 82 13.49 -6.89 -11.12
CA ILE A 82 14.15 -7.72 -12.15
C ILE A 82 14.42 -9.14 -11.65
N ALA A 83 14.56 -9.31 -10.33
CA ALA A 83 14.74 -10.59 -9.67
C ALA A 83 13.42 -11.35 -9.47
N ASP A 84 12.26 -10.72 -9.68
CA ASP A 84 10.93 -11.32 -9.59
C ASP A 84 10.15 -11.12 -10.91
N PRO A 85 10.14 -12.14 -11.79
CA PRO A 85 9.48 -12.06 -13.09
C PRO A 85 7.98 -11.73 -13.03
N HIS A 86 7.28 -12.11 -11.97
CA HIS A 86 5.86 -11.83 -11.79
C HIS A 86 5.63 -10.37 -11.46
N ARG A 87 6.44 -9.84 -10.55
CA ARG A 87 6.42 -8.42 -10.19
C ARG A 87 6.78 -7.53 -11.36
N LEU A 88 7.80 -7.90 -12.15
CA LEU A 88 8.21 -7.16 -13.34
C LEU A 88 7.09 -7.10 -14.39
N ARG A 89 6.43 -8.24 -14.69
CA ARG A 89 5.31 -8.29 -15.63
C ARG A 89 4.11 -7.46 -15.15
N ALA A 90 3.80 -7.50 -13.85
CA ALA A 90 2.73 -6.69 -13.28
C ALA A 90 3.01 -5.19 -13.47
N LEU A 91 4.24 -4.74 -13.20
CA LEU A 91 4.65 -3.35 -13.39
C LEU A 91 4.61 -2.92 -14.87
N GLN A 92 5.09 -3.78 -15.78
CA GLN A 92 4.98 -3.54 -17.23
C GLN A 92 3.51 -3.41 -17.68
N SER A 93 2.63 -4.26 -17.16
CA SER A 93 1.20 -4.25 -17.50
C SER A 93 0.51 -3.00 -16.95
N MET A 94 0.83 -2.59 -15.73
CA MET A 94 0.35 -1.33 -15.15
C MET A 94 0.77 -0.13 -15.99
N LYS A 95 2.03 -0.08 -16.41
CA LYS A 95 2.54 0.97 -17.31
C LYS A 95 1.78 0.99 -18.64
N ALA A 96 1.58 -0.16 -19.27
CA ALA A 96 0.88 -0.25 -20.56
C ALA A 96 -0.59 0.24 -20.48
N GLN A 97 -1.22 0.12 -19.31
CA GLN A 97 -2.58 0.59 -19.05
C GLN A 97 -2.64 2.06 -18.60
N GLY A 98 -1.50 2.75 -18.49
CA GLY A 98 -1.42 4.11 -17.97
C GLY A 98 -1.76 4.23 -16.48
N LEU A 99 -1.68 3.12 -15.73
CA LEU A 99 -1.96 3.13 -14.30
C LEU A 99 -0.77 3.71 -13.53
N LYS A 100 -1.09 4.71 -12.70
CA LYS A 100 -0.10 5.39 -11.85
C LYS A 100 0.18 4.57 -10.58
N PRO A 101 1.42 4.59 -10.05
CA PRO A 101 1.74 3.98 -8.78
C PRO A 101 0.91 4.59 -7.66
N ARG A 102 0.43 3.73 -6.77
CA ARG A 102 -0.33 4.13 -5.58
C ARG A 102 0.32 3.58 -4.33
N LYS A 103 0.29 4.38 -3.26
CA LYS A 103 0.57 3.90 -1.90
C LYS A 103 -0.62 4.18 -1.01
N TYR A 104 -0.73 3.38 0.03
CA TYR A 104 -1.86 3.39 0.95
C TYR A 104 -1.34 3.62 2.37
N GLU A 105 -1.91 4.61 3.05
CA GLU A 105 -1.57 4.97 4.42
C GLU A 105 -2.81 4.77 5.31
N LEU A 106 -2.69 3.93 6.33
CA LEU A 106 -3.69 3.77 7.37
C LEU A 106 -3.61 4.96 8.32
N ILE A 107 -4.66 5.79 8.34
CA ILE A 107 -4.73 7.00 9.16
C ILE A 107 -5.70 6.88 10.34
N ALA A 108 -6.62 5.92 10.32
CA ALA A 108 -7.43 5.55 11.47
C ALA A 108 -7.92 4.11 11.37
N LEU A 109 -8.13 3.47 12.52
CA LEU A 109 -8.65 2.12 12.61
C LEU A 109 -9.72 2.06 13.70
N LYS A 110 -10.94 1.63 13.34
CA LYS A 110 -12.06 1.41 14.26
C LYS A 110 -12.37 -0.08 14.30
N HIS A 111 -12.71 -0.57 15.49
CA HIS A 111 -13.09 -1.95 15.73
C HIS A 111 -14.57 -2.06 16.00
#